data_AF-A0A6J6F4A2-F1
#
_entry.id   AF-A0A6J6F4A2-F1
#
_cell.length_a   1.000
_cell.length_b   1.000
_cell.length_c   1.000
_cell.angle_alpha   90.00
_cell.angle_beta   90.00
_cell.angle_gamma   90.00
#
_symmetry.space_group_name_H-M   'P 1'
#
loop_
_entity.id
_entity.type
_entity.pdbx_description
1 polymer ?
#
loop_
_entity_poly.entity_id
_entity_poly.type
_entity_poly.pdbx_seq_one_letter_code
_entity_poly.pdbx_strand_id
1 'polypeptide(L)'
;MANALALLLVRLHLLGFWWGDCSLSNTLFRRDANDFAAYLVDAETGEFQKTLSDGQREHDLELAQFNVAAELEDLALAGVLSKEINPVRAADGVIRRYRRLWKMLKEPQILDASDRQAVERAMRSLQDLGFAVEEVEVTTAGDKGSIKFQPKLVAARYHANRLAELMGLQAEELQAKRLLASYDRYKAREFAPATPHAVVVKQWLADVFKRVVNQVPEELKGRVEPAQLFHEVLENRWYLGEKLGRDVGLDFATADYIEKVLPYRMDSGVVIKK
;
A
#
# COMPACT_ATOMS: atom_id res chain seq x y z
N MET A 1 1.10 4.25 9.49
CA MET A 1 2.39 4.12 10.22
C MET A 1 2.69 2.68 10.65
N ALA A 2 1.91 2.05 11.54
CA ALA A 2 2.23 0.70 12.02
C ALA A 2 2.30 -0.38 10.91
N ASN A 3 1.48 -0.26 9.86
CA ASN A 3 1.61 -1.10 8.66
C ASN A 3 2.95 -0.91 7.96
N ALA A 4 3.30 0.35 7.73
CA ALA A 4 4.51 0.76 7.02
C ALA A 4 5.77 0.23 7.71
N LEU A 5 5.88 0.44 9.03
CA LEU A 5 7.04 -0.02 9.81
C LEU A 5 7.10 -1.55 9.86
N ALA A 6 5.98 -2.23 10.08
CA ALA A 6 5.94 -3.70 10.07
C ALA A 6 6.38 -4.27 8.70
N LEU A 7 5.94 -3.64 7.60
CA LEU A 7 6.34 -4.04 6.25
C LEU A 7 7.83 -3.77 5.98
N LEU A 8 8.36 -2.63 6.46
CA LEU A 8 9.79 -2.32 6.38
C LEU A 8 10.62 -3.39 7.08
N LEU A 9 10.29 -3.72 8.34
CA LEU A 9 10.96 -4.76 9.11
C LEU A 9 10.93 -6.12 8.39
N VAL A 10 9.79 -6.52 7.84
CA VAL A 10 9.68 -7.78 7.08
C VAL A 10 10.59 -7.77 5.85
N ARG A 11 10.64 -6.67 5.10
CA ARG A 11 11.50 -6.52 3.93
C ARG A 11 12.97 -6.64 4.28
N LEU A 12 13.40 -5.91 5.32
CA LEU A 12 14.77 -5.97 5.83
C LEU A 12 15.15 -7.39 6.23
N HIS A 13 14.31 -8.05 7.02
CA HIS A 13 14.60 -9.38 7.52
C HIS A 13 14.61 -10.45 6.42
N LEU A 14 13.79 -10.30 5.37
CA LEU A 14 13.82 -11.19 4.20
C LEU A 14 15.07 -11.02 3.35
N LEU A 15 15.69 -9.83 3.37
CA LEU A 15 16.98 -9.56 2.73
C LEU A 15 18.17 -10.02 3.58
N GLY A 16 17.92 -10.60 4.76
CA GLY A 16 18.98 -10.99 5.69
C GLY A 16 19.52 -9.82 6.52
N PHE A 17 18.87 -8.66 6.52
CA PHE A 17 19.31 -7.48 7.25
C PHE A 17 18.79 -7.50 8.69
N TRP A 18 19.72 -7.48 9.64
CA TRP A 18 19.47 -7.19 11.05
C TRP A 18 19.62 -5.67 11.27
N TRP A 19 18.66 -5.02 11.90
CA TRP A 19 18.67 -3.55 12.05
C TRP A 19 19.39 -3.10 13.32
N GLY A 20 19.09 -3.70 14.48
CA GLY A 20 19.77 -3.39 15.73
C GLY A 20 19.37 -2.07 16.41
N ASP A 21 18.57 -1.23 15.76
CA ASP A 21 17.97 -0.03 16.37
C ASP A 21 16.64 0.37 15.70
N CYS A 22 15.67 -0.55 15.76
CA CYS A 22 14.34 -0.35 15.21
C CYS A 22 13.56 0.71 16.01
N SER A 23 13.30 1.88 15.43
CA SER A 23 12.66 3.03 16.10
C SER A 23 11.81 3.86 15.14
N LEU A 24 10.92 4.73 15.65
CA LEU A 24 10.23 5.69 14.79
C LEU A 24 11.18 6.80 14.32
N SER A 25 12.12 7.21 15.15
CA SER A 25 13.13 8.23 14.86
C SER A 25 14.07 7.84 13.72
N ASN A 26 14.40 6.55 13.60
CA ASN A 26 15.22 6.02 12.50
C ASN A 26 14.39 5.56 11.29
N THR A 27 13.10 5.94 11.26
CA THR A 27 12.20 5.63 10.15
C THR A 27 11.64 6.91 9.53
N LEU A 28 11.91 7.10 8.24
CA LEU A 28 11.23 8.14 7.47
C LEU A 28 9.87 7.63 7.01
N PHE A 29 8.80 8.27 7.49
CA PHE A 29 7.45 8.02 7.02
C PHE A 29 7.05 9.02 5.95
N ARG A 30 6.68 8.52 4.77
CA ARG A 30 6.09 9.33 3.71
C ARG A 30 4.63 8.93 3.54
N ARG A 31 3.74 9.90 3.33
CA ARG A 31 2.36 9.59 2.97
C ARG A 31 2.34 8.84 1.63
N ASP A 32 1.65 7.71 1.61
CA ASP A 32 1.38 6.92 0.42
C ASP A 32 -0.10 6.54 0.49
N ALA A 33 -0.93 7.15 -0.37
CA ALA A 33 -2.37 7.04 -0.27
C ALA A 33 -2.87 7.53 1.10
N ASN A 34 -3.79 6.79 1.76
CA ASN A 34 -4.27 7.06 3.12
C ASN A 34 -3.47 6.33 4.22
N ASP A 35 -2.34 5.72 3.85
CA ASP A 35 -1.40 5.15 4.81
C ASP A 35 -0.03 5.79 4.60
N PHE A 36 1.02 5.08 5.00
CA PHE A 36 2.38 5.53 4.92
C PHE A 36 3.25 4.46 4.23
N ALA A 37 4.25 4.93 3.51
CA ALA A 37 5.46 4.18 3.24
C ALA A 37 6.48 4.48 4.35
N ALA A 38 7.30 3.49 4.70
CA ALA A 38 8.37 3.62 5.67
C ALA A 38 9.71 3.30 5.01
N TYR A 39 10.72 4.11 5.31
CA TYR A 39 12.08 3.94 4.80
C TYR A 39 13.05 3.98 5.97
N LEU A 40 14.01 3.05 5.95
CA LEU A 40 15.17 3.07 6.82
C LEU A 40 16.01 4.31 6.48
N VAL A 41 16.24 5.19 7.47
CA VAL A 41 17.10 6.38 7.30
C VAL A 41 18.44 6.24 8.00
N ASP A 42 18.47 5.48 9.10
CA ASP A 42 19.71 5.17 9.81
C ASP A 42 19.93 3.66 9.87
N ALA A 43 21.06 3.23 9.32
CA ALA A 43 21.50 1.85 9.24
C ALA A 43 22.87 1.63 9.91
N GLU A 44 23.35 2.58 10.72
CA GLU A 44 24.68 2.54 11.33
C GLU A 44 24.89 1.25 12.17
N THR A 45 23.87 0.84 12.90
CA THR A 45 23.89 -0.38 13.74
C THR A 45 23.54 -1.65 12.98
N GLY A 46 23.12 -1.54 11.72
CA GLY A 46 22.56 -2.65 10.97
C GLY A 46 23.60 -3.49 10.24
N GLU A 47 23.35 -4.79 10.13
CA GLU A 47 24.25 -5.75 9.52
C GLU A 47 23.53 -6.72 8.58
N PHE A 48 24.13 -6.99 7.41
CA PHE A 48 23.68 -8.07 6.53
C PHE A 48 24.23 -9.41 6.99
N GLN A 49 23.32 -10.36 7.18
CA GLN A 49 23.60 -11.74 7.51
C GLN A 49 23.34 -12.61 6.27
N LYS A 50 24.11 -13.69 6.09
CA LYS A 50 23.85 -14.67 5.02
C LYS A 50 22.45 -15.27 5.14
N THR A 51 22.05 -15.56 6.37
CA THR A 51 20.70 -15.93 6.75
C THR A 51 20.42 -15.28 8.10
N LEU A 52 19.40 -14.43 8.17
CA LEU A 52 18.98 -13.85 9.44
C LEU A 52 18.35 -14.94 10.31
N SER A 53 18.87 -15.09 11.53
CA SER A 53 18.34 -16.07 12.49
C SER A 53 17.03 -15.60 13.11
N ASP A 54 16.24 -16.55 13.65
CA ASP A 54 15.04 -16.21 14.41
C ASP A 54 15.36 -15.37 15.65
N GLY A 55 16.51 -15.61 16.30
CA GLY A 55 16.94 -14.82 17.46
C GLY A 55 17.24 -13.36 17.12
N GLN A 56 17.95 -13.10 16.02
CA GLN A 56 18.21 -11.74 15.53
C GLN A 56 16.91 -11.01 15.15
N ARG A 57 15.99 -11.73 14.51
CA ARG A 57 14.68 -11.21 14.16
C ARG A 57 13.85 -10.84 15.38
N GLU A 58 13.77 -11.73 16.37
CA GLU A 58 13.01 -11.43 17.60
C GLU A 58 13.66 -10.29 18.40
N HIS A 59 14.99 -10.18 18.39
CA HIS A 59 15.68 -9.04 18.99
C HIS A 59 15.27 -7.70 18.35
N ASP A 60 15.24 -7.62 17.01
CA ASP A 60 14.75 -6.43 16.31
C ASP A 60 13.27 -6.11 16.63
N LEU A 61 12.45 -7.14 16.88
CA LEU A 61 11.05 -6.94 17.28
C LEU A 61 10.91 -6.46 18.72
N GLU A 62 11.73 -6.95 19.64
CA GLU A 62 11.78 -6.47 21.03
C GLU A 62 12.20 -5.01 21.08
N LEU A 63 13.26 -4.64 20.34
CA LEU A 63 13.71 -3.25 20.21
C LEU A 63 12.60 -2.38 19.60
N ALA A 64 12.01 -2.80 18.48
CA ALA A 64 10.92 -2.08 17.85
C ALA A 64 9.73 -1.89 18.80
N GLN A 65 9.36 -2.91 19.58
CA GLN A 65 8.23 -2.79 20.51
C GLN A 65 8.51 -1.77 21.61
N PHE A 66 9.71 -1.80 22.19
CA PHE A 66 10.11 -0.89 23.26
C PHE A 66 10.26 0.55 22.75
N ASN A 67 11.09 0.75 21.72
CA ASN A 67 11.40 2.08 21.18
C ASN A 67 10.14 2.77 20.65
N VAL A 68 9.33 2.09 19.85
CA VAL A 68 8.09 2.68 19.30
C VAL A 68 7.12 3.07 20.41
N ALA A 69 7.00 2.27 21.49
CA ALA A 69 6.15 2.62 22.61
C ALA A 69 6.65 3.86 23.34
N ALA A 70 7.96 3.91 23.65
CA ALA A 70 8.59 5.04 24.34
C ALA A 70 8.47 6.34 23.53
N GLU A 71 8.78 6.30 22.24
CA GLU A 71 8.72 7.49 21.37
C GLU A 71 7.27 7.99 21.19
N LEU A 72 6.28 7.09 21.11
CA LEU A 72 4.87 7.49 21.09
C LEU A 72 4.44 8.09 22.44
N GLU A 73 4.97 7.60 23.56
CA GLU A 73 4.71 8.17 24.88
C GLU A 73 5.29 9.59 25.00
N ASP A 74 6.50 9.83 24.49
CA ASP A 74 7.10 11.16 24.40
C ASP A 74 6.23 12.11 23.57
N LEU A 75 5.69 11.65 22.42
CA LEU A 75 4.76 12.44 21.61
C LEU A 75 3.43 12.71 22.35
N ALA A 76 2.98 11.79 23.19
CA ALA A 76 1.78 11.98 24.01
C ALA A 76 2.02 13.02 25.12
N LEU A 77 3.17 12.95 25.81
CA LEU A 77 3.58 13.91 26.84
C LEU A 77 3.78 15.32 26.25
N ALA A 78 4.31 15.41 25.03
CA ALA A 78 4.43 16.66 24.28
C ALA A 78 3.08 17.22 23.78
N GLY A 79 1.99 16.48 23.94
CA GLY A 79 0.65 16.91 23.53
C GLY A 79 0.41 16.91 22.01
N VAL A 80 1.29 16.27 21.23
CA VAL A 80 1.20 16.21 19.76
C VAL A 80 0.65 14.88 19.25
N LEU A 81 0.56 13.86 20.11
CA LEU A 81 -0.13 12.61 19.79
C LEU A 81 -1.64 12.75 19.97
N SER A 82 -2.41 12.17 19.04
CA SER A 82 -3.87 12.03 19.22
C SER A 82 -4.19 11.26 20.50
N LYS A 83 -5.13 11.78 21.30
CA LYS A 83 -5.59 11.18 22.57
C LYS A 83 -6.19 9.78 22.41
N GLU A 84 -6.57 9.39 21.19
CA GLU A 84 -7.11 8.07 20.88
C GLU A 84 -6.02 7.00 20.73
N ILE A 85 -4.76 7.42 20.55
CA ILE A 85 -3.64 6.52 20.35
C ILE A 85 -3.05 6.15 21.72
N ASN A 86 -3.10 4.87 22.05
CA ASN A 86 -2.35 4.32 23.17
C ASN A 86 -0.97 3.84 22.68
N PRO A 87 0.16 4.40 23.19
CA PRO A 87 1.52 4.07 22.76
C PRO A 87 1.83 2.57 22.75
N VAL A 88 1.55 1.88 23.86
CA VAL A 88 1.82 0.44 24.02
C VAL A 88 1.01 -0.38 23.03
N ARG A 89 -0.31 -0.12 22.92
CA ARG A 89 -1.17 -0.85 21.98
C ARG A 89 -0.78 -0.62 20.52
N ALA A 90 -0.28 0.58 20.20
CA ALA A 90 0.21 0.92 18.87
C ALA A 90 1.49 0.16 18.54
N ALA A 91 2.46 0.12 19.46
CA ALA A 91 3.69 -0.67 19.34
C ALA A 91 3.38 -2.17 19.18
N ASP A 92 2.51 -2.75 20.02
CA ASP A 92 2.05 -4.13 19.83
C ASP A 92 1.40 -4.36 18.47
N GLY A 93 0.74 -3.32 17.94
CA GLY A 93 0.15 -3.33 16.60
C GLY A 93 1.20 -3.57 15.51
N VAL A 94 2.37 -2.95 15.63
CA VAL A 94 3.52 -3.18 14.72
C VAL A 94 3.94 -4.64 14.78
N ILE A 95 4.17 -5.19 15.98
CA ILE A 95 4.65 -6.57 16.16
C ILE A 95 3.63 -7.60 15.65
N ARG A 96 2.35 -7.42 15.97
CA ARG A 96 1.29 -8.32 15.47
C ARG A 96 1.19 -8.30 13.95
N ARG A 97 1.34 -7.12 13.33
CA ARG A 97 1.34 -6.99 11.86
C ARG A 97 2.57 -7.65 11.25
N TYR A 98 3.76 -7.40 11.81
CA TYR A 98 5.00 -8.04 11.41
C TYR A 98 4.86 -9.57 11.41
N ARG A 99 4.42 -10.15 12.52
CA ARG A 99 4.32 -11.61 12.67
C ARG A 99 3.33 -12.21 11.67
N ARG A 100 2.21 -11.52 11.41
CA ARG A 100 1.22 -11.93 10.40
C ARG A 100 1.83 -11.92 8.99
N LEU A 101 2.49 -10.83 8.62
CA LEU A 101 3.18 -10.68 7.33
C LEU A 101 4.24 -11.77 7.14
N TRP A 102 5.12 -11.95 8.13
CA TRP A 102 6.20 -12.93 8.10
C TRP A 102 5.67 -14.35 7.91
N LYS A 103 4.68 -14.73 8.72
CA LYS A 103 4.03 -16.05 8.63
C LYS A 103 3.47 -16.28 7.23
N MET A 104 2.72 -15.31 6.69
CA MET A 104 2.10 -15.43 5.37
C MET A 104 3.11 -15.58 4.23
N LEU A 105 4.30 -14.97 4.34
CA LEU A 105 5.34 -15.08 3.32
C LEU A 105 6.15 -16.38 3.41
N LYS A 106 6.38 -16.88 4.62
CA LYS A 106 7.20 -18.09 4.87
C LYS A 106 6.39 -19.38 4.83
N GLU A 107 5.09 -19.32 5.10
CA GLU A 107 4.19 -20.47 5.11
C GLU A 107 3.17 -20.37 3.95
N PRO A 108 3.37 -21.13 2.85
CA PRO A 108 2.39 -21.19 1.77
C PRO A 108 1.04 -21.70 2.29
N GLN A 109 -0.05 -21.06 1.87
CA GLN A 109 -1.39 -21.57 2.14
C GLN A 109 -1.79 -22.55 1.05
N ILE A 110 -2.33 -23.71 1.43
CA ILE A 110 -2.93 -24.65 0.47
C ILE A 110 -4.44 -24.46 0.56
N LEU A 111 -5.04 -24.01 -0.54
CA LEU A 111 -6.47 -23.74 -0.65
C LEU A 111 -7.09 -24.74 -1.63
N ASP A 112 -8.36 -25.08 -1.40
CA ASP A 112 -9.16 -25.81 -2.39
C ASP A 112 -9.50 -24.87 -3.56
N ALA A 113 -9.21 -25.28 -4.80
CA ALA A 113 -9.50 -24.46 -5.99
C ALA A 113 -11.00 -24.19 -6.17
N SER A 114 -11.86 -25.06 -5.64
CA SER A 114 -13.31 -24.94 -5.73
C SER A 114 -13.90 -23.98 -4.70
N ASP A 115 -13.17 -23.67 -3.61
CA ASP A 115 -13.60 -22.71 -2.59
C ASP A 115 -13.22 -21.27 -3.00
N ARG A 116 -14.05 -20.72 -3.88
CA ARG A 116 -13.94 -19.35 -4.37
C ARG A 116 -13.90 -18.31 -3.24
N GLN A 117 -14.61 -18.55 -2.13
CA GLN A 117 -14.64 -17.63 -0.99
C GLN A 117 -13.35 -17.68 -0.17
N ALA A 118 -12.72 -18.85 -0.03
CA ALA A 118 -11.41 -18.95 0.60
C ALA A 118 -10.32 -18.26 -0.21
N VAL A 119 -10.31 -18.45 -1.54
CA VAL A 119 -9.37 -17.77 -2.43
C VAL A 119 -9.56 -16.25 -2.38
N GLU A 120 -10.79 -15.75 -2.48
CA GLU A 120 -11.07 -14.32 -2.38
C GLU A 120 -10.65 -13.73 -1.02
N ARG A 121 -10.89 -14.44 0.09
CA ARG A 121 -10.43 -14.01 1.43
C ARG A 121 -8.91 -13.96 1.54
N ALA A 122 -8.20 -14.93 0.96
CA ALA A 122 -6.75 -14.96 0.95
C ALA A 122 -6.17 -13.81 0.11
N MET A 123 -6.74 -13.55 -1.07
CA MET A 123 -6.35 -12.41 -1.92
C MET A 123 -6.60 -11.06 -1.25
N ARG A 124 -7.76 -10.87 -0.61
CA ARG A 124 -8.07 -9.64 0.15
C ARG A 124 -7.10 -9.44 1.31
N SER A 125 -6.86 -10.49 2.10
CA SER A 125 -5.94 -10.43 3.25
C SER A 125 -4.53 -9.98 2.84
N LEU A 126 -4.06 -10.37 1.65
CA LEU A 126 -2.78 -9.89 1.12
C LEU A 126 -2.83 -8.47 0.56
N GLN A 127 -3.94 -8.10 -0.07
CA GLN A 127 -4.12 -6.74 -0.57
C GLN A 127 -4.11 -5.73 0.58
N ASP A 128 -4.74 -6.06 1.71
CA ASP A 128 -4.79 -5.27 2.95
C ASP A 128 -3.41 -5.10 3.60
N LEU A 129 -2.46 -5.98 3.26
CA LEU A 129 -1.10 -5.99 3.78
C LEU A 129 -0.09 -5.29 2.86
N GLY A 130 -0.56 -4.64 1.79
CA GLY A 130 0.28 -3.87 0.87
C GLY A 130 1.08 -4.71 -0.13
N PHE A 131 0.81 -6.02 -0.24
CA PHE A 131 1.48 -6.86 -1.21
C PHE A 131 0.93 -6.68 -2.62
N ALA A 132 1.83 -6.64 -3.59
CA ALA A 132 1.53 -6.88 -4.99
C ALA A 132 1.06 -8.33 -5.17
N VAL A 133 -0.25 -8.58 -5.04
CA VAL A 133 -0.82 -9.89 -5.39
C VAL A 133 -0.97 -9.96 -6.90
N GLU A 134 0.16 -9.97 -7.60
CA GLU A 134 0.21 -10.29 -9.03
C GLU A 134 0.89 -11.62 -9.30
N GLU A 135 1.71 -12.11 -8.36
CA GLU A 135 2.36 -13.42 -8.49
C GLU A 135 1.87 -14.37 -7.39
N VAL A 136 0.69 -14.94 -7.61
CA VAL A 136 0.31 -16.18 -6.92
C VAL A 136 0.79 -17.33 -7.79
N GLU A 137 1.71 -18.14 -7.28
CA GLU A 137 2.11 -19.37 -7.97
C GLU A 137 1.03 -20.44 -7.79
N VAL A 138 0.02 -20.41 -8.65
CA VAL A 138 -1.02 -21.43 -8.71
C VAL A 138 -0.42 -22.70 -9.30
N THR A 139 0.03 -23.60 -8.44
CA THR A 139 0.44 -24.95 -8.82
C THR A 139 -0.67 -25.92 -8.41
N THR A 140 -1.17 -26.69 -9.38
CA THR A 140 -2.11 -27.79 -9.14
C THR A 140 -1.34 -28.92 -8.45
N ALA A 141 -1.53 -29.09 -7.15
CA ALA A 141 -0.94 -30.19 -6.40
C ALA A 141 -1.94 -31.35 -6.28
N GLY A 142 -1.64 -32.47 -6.94
CA GLY A 142 -2.37 -33.74 -6.83
C GLY A 142 -3.71 -33.82 -7.58
N ASP A 143 -4.30 -35.02 -7.59
CA ASP A 143 -5.54 -35.39 -8.32
C ASP A 143 -6.81 -34.64 -7.89
N LYS A 144 -6.74 -33.84 -6.82
CA LYS A 144 -7.83 -32.99 -6.33
C LYS A 144 -7.34 -31.56 -6.39
N GLY A 145 -7.81 -30.78 -7.37
CA GLY A 145 -7.35 -29.44 -7.71
C GLY A 145 -7.18 -28.51 -6.50
N SER A 146 -5.98 -28.51 -5.92
CA SER A 146 -5.59 -27.62 -4.84
C SER A 146 -4.72 -26.50 -5.40
N ILE A 147 -4.89 -25.30 -4.86
CA ILE A 147 -4.13 -24.11 -5.22
C ILE A 147 -3.14 -23.85 -4.09
N LYS A 148 -1.85 -24.00 -4.39
CA LYS A 148 -0.81 -23.43 -3.52
C LYS A 148 -0.84 -21.91 -3.67
N PHE A 149 -0.99 -21.22 -2.57
CA PHE A 149 -1.06 -19.78 -2.49
C PHE A 149 0.15 -19.28 -1.70
N GLN A 150 1.17 -18.83 -2.42
CA GLN A 150 2.38 -18.27 -1.84
C GLN A 150 2.54 -16.82 -2.28
N PRO A 151 2.38 -15.85 -1.37
CA PRO A 151 2.60 -14.45 -1.69
C PRO A 151 4.10 -14.22 -1.93
N LYS A 152 4.43 -13.49 -2.98
CA LYS A 152 5.80 -13.04 -3.23
C LYS A 152 5.94 -11.59 -2.81
N LEU A 153 7.02 -11.30 -2.08
CA LEU A 153 7.45 -9.93 -1.85
C LEU A 153 8.08 -9.42 -3.15
N VAL A 154 7.42 -8.44 -3.77
CA VAL A 154 8.01 -7.74 -4.91
C VAL A 154 9.08 -6.76 -4.45
N ALA A 155 10.00 -6.42 -5.36
CA ALA A 155 11.00 -5.39 -5.12
C ALA A 155 10.36 -4.07 -4.65
N ALA A 156 11.11 -3.29 -3.87
CA ALA A 156 10.67 -1.95 -3.52
C ALA A 156 10.35 -1.15 -4.80
N ARG A 157 9.27 -0.35 -4.76
CA ARG A 157 8.79 0.45 -5.90
C ARG A 157 8.36 -0.36 -7.13
N TYR A 158 8.05 -1.66 -7.00
CA TYR A 158 7.64 -2.49 -8.14
C TYR A 158 6.45 -1.90 -8.92
N HIS A 159 5.34 -1.60 -8.23
CA HIS A 159 4.18 -1.03 -8.89
C HIS A 159 4.43 0.40 -9.37
N ALA A 160 5.17 1.19 -8.59
CA ALA A 160 5.56 2.53 -8.99
C ALA A 160 6.37 2.53 -10.30
N ASN A 161 7.37 1.65 -10.41
CA ASN A 161 8.18 1.49 -11.61
C ASN A 161 7.33 0.99 -12.78
N ARG A 162 6.50 -0.03 -12.57
CA ARG A 162 5.61 -0.55 -13.61
C ARG A 162 4.61 0.49 -14.10
N LEU A 163 4.05 1.31 -13.21
CA LEU A 163 3.16 2.40 -13.58
C LEU A 163 3.90 3.46 -14.40
N ALA A 164 5.13 3.82 -14.00
CA ALA A 164 5.96 4.77 -14.72
C ALA A 164 6.33 4.26 -16.12
N GLU A 165 6.74 3.00 -16.24
CA GLU A 165 7.06 2.36 -17.52
C GLU A 165 5.84 2.25 -18.44
N LEU A 166 4.70 1.84 -17.88
CA LEU A 166 3.50 1.57 -18.65
C LEU A 166 2.74 2.84 -19.05
N MET A 167 2.71 3.86 -18.17
CA MET A 167 1.83 5.03 -18.31
C MET A 167 2.53 6.39 -18.15
N GLY A 168 3.82 6.41 -17.76
CA GLY A 168 4.55 7.65 -17.50
C GLY A 168 4.11 8.39 -16.23
N LEU A 169 3.31 7.76 -15.37
CA LEU A 169 2.82 8.37 -14.13
C LEU A 169 3.75 8.05 -12.96
N GLN A 170 4.16 9.08 -12.22
CA GLN A 170 4.90 8.92 -10.97
C GLN A 170 3.91 8.85 -9.80
N ALA A 171 4.07 7.84 -8.95
CA ALA A 171 3.23 7.61 -7.78
C ALA A 171 4.01 6.80 -6.74
N GLU A 172 3.54 6.85 -5.48
CA GLU A 172 4.00 5.92 -4.46
C GLU A 172 3.37 4.53 -4.64
N GLU A 173 3.86 3.53 -3.91
CA GLU A 173 3.59 2.11 -4.21
C GLU A 173 2.10 1.75 -4.11
N LEU A 174 1.41 2.19 -3.05
CA LEU A 174 -0.02 1.90 -2.85
C LEU A 174 -0.89 2.70 -3.82
N GLN A 175 -0.53 3.95 -4.10
CA GLN A 175 -1.15 4.72 -5.18
C GLN A 175 -1.02 3.98 -6.51
N ALA A 176 0.19 3.59 -6.89
CA ALA A 176 0.49 2.94 -8.15
C ALA A 176 -0.25 1.62 -8.31
N LYS A 177 -0.28 0.80 -7.26
CA LYS A 177 -1.08 -0.43 -7.21
C LYS A 177 -2.56 -0.16 -7.50
N ARG A 178 -3.15 0.88 -6.89
CA ARG A 178 -4.57 1.21 -7.08
C ARG A 178 -4.84 1.73 -8.49
N LEU A 179 -3.92 2.51 -9.07
CA LEU A 179 -4.00 3.00 -10.45
C LEU A 179 -3.89 1.84 -11.45
N LEU A 180 -2.91 0.94 -11.30
CA LEU A 180 -2.76 -0.27 -12.11
C LEU A 180 -4.02 -1.15 -12.06
N ALA A 181 -4.57 -1.38 -10.86
CA ALA A 181 -5.83 -2.14 -10.73
C ALA A 181 -7.02 -1.44 -11.43
N SER A 182 -7.05 -0.11 -11.46
CA SER A 182 -8.06 0.63 -12.23
C SER A 182 -7.88 0.45 -13.74
N TYR A 183 -6.64 0.42 -14.21
CA TYR A 183 -6.31 0.16 -15.60
C TYR A 183 -6.66 -1.28 -16.01
N ASP A 184 -6.30 -2.28 -15.21
CA ASP A 184 -6.59 -3.68 -15.53
C ASP A 184 -8.09 -3.96 -15.62
N ARG A 185 -8.89 -3.37 -14.73
CA ARG A 185 -10.36 -3.44 -14.79
C ARG A 185 -10.92 -2.78 -16.06
N TYR A 186 -10.35 -1.65 -16.48
CA TYR A 186 -10.77 -0.98 -17.71
C TYR A 186 -10.38 -1.80 -18.95
N LYS A 187 -9.15 -2.33 -19.01
CA LYS A 187 -8.71 -3.23 -20.07
C LYS A 187 -9.64 -4.43 -20.23
N ALA A 188 -9.94 -5.10 -19.11
CA ALA A 188 -10.75 -6.32 -19.12
C ALA A 188 -12.21 -6.09 -19.56
N ARG A 189 -12.73 -4.87 -19.36
CA ARG A 189 -14.13 -4.52 -19.70
C ARG A 189 -14.27 -4.00 -21.13
N GLU A 190 -13.34 -3.15 -21.58
CA GLU A 190 -13.49 -2.38 -22.81
C GLU A 190 -12.72 -2.97 -24.00
N PHE A 191 -11.77 -3.90 -23.76
CA PHE A 191 -10.88 -4.39 -24.80
C PHE A 191 -10.78 -5.92 -24.83
N ALA A 192 -10.52 -6.45 -26.02
CA ALA A 192 -10.18 -7.86 -26.17
C ALA A 192 -8.84 -8.16 -25.46
N PRO A 193 -8.63 -9.37 -24.91
CA PRO A 193 -7.41 -9.72 -24.18
C PRO A 193 -6.11 -9.49 -24.98
N ALA A 194 -6.16 -9.67 -26.30
CA ALA A 194 -5.02 -9.52 -27.21
C ALA A 194 -4.69 -8.06 -27.58
N THR A 195 -5.47 -7.07 -27.14
CA THR A 195 -5.21 -5.67 -27.47
C THR A 195 -3.88 -5.20 -26.87
N PRO A 196 -2.99 -4.56 -27.67
CA PRO A 196 -1.71 -4.05 -27.18
C PRO A 196 -1.86 -3.03 -26.04
N HIS A 197 -1.01 -3.15 -25.02
CA HIS A 197 -1.03 -2.27 -23.85
C HIS A 197 -0.94 -0.78 -24.20
N ALA A 198 -0.11 -0.40 -25.18
CA ALA A 198 0.05 0.99 -25.60
C ALA A 198 -1.29 1.64 -26.03
N VAL A 199 -2.17 0.88 -26.68
CA VAL A 199 -3.49 1.36 -27.11
C VAL A 199 -4.40 1.58 -25.89
N VAL A 200 -4.47 0.57 -25.03
CA VAL A 200 -5.34 0.60 -23.84
C VAL A 200 -4.88 1.69 -22.87
N VAL A 201 -3.58 1.86 -22.66
CA VAL A 201 -3.01 2.91 -21.81
C VAL A 201 -3.40 4.28 -22.31
N LYS A 202 -3.22 4.55 -23.61
CA LYS A 202 -3.56 5.85 -24.19
C LYS A 202 -5.03 6.18 -23.96
N GLN A 203 -5.91 5.20 -24.17
CA GLN A 203 -7.34 5.39 -23.99
C GLN A 203 -7.71 5.55 -22.50
N TRP A 204 -7.18 4.70 -21.62
CA TRP A 204 -7.41 4.79 -20.17
C TRP A 204 -6.95 6.14 -19.59
N LEU A 205 -5.78 6.62 -20.01
CA LEU A 205 -5.27 7.92 -19.60
C LEU A 205 -6.21 9.05 -20.02
N ALA A 206 -6.83 8.98 -21.20
CA ALA A 206 -7.76 9.99 -21.67
C ALA A 206 -9.13 9.89 -20.98
N ASP A 207 -9.73 8.71 -21.03
CA ASP A 207 -11.13 8.47 -20.66
C ASP A 207 -11.35 8.38 -19.15
N VAL A 208 -10.33 7.97 -18.41
CA VAL A 208 -10.46 7.69 -16.97
C VAL A 208 -9.59 8.66 -16.17
N PHE A 209 -8.27 8.63 -16.39
CA PHE A 209 -7.35 9.39 -15.55
C PHE A 209 -7.47 10.91 -15.76
N LYS A 210 -7.25 11.39 -16.99
CA LYS A 210 -7.34 12.82 -17.33
C LYS A 210 -8.75 13.36 -17.16
N ARG A 211 -9.78 12.54 -17.39
CA ARG A 211 -11.17 12.93 -17.16
C ARG A 211 -11.42 13.35 -15.72
N VAL A 212 -10.82 12.66 -14.75
CA VAL A 212 -10.90 13.02 -13.32
C VAL A 212 -10.01 14.23 -13.02
N VAL A 213 -8.74 14.19 -13.43
CA VAL A 213 -7.77 15.25 -13.11
C VAL A 213 -8.18 16.61 -13.69
N ASN A 214 -8.76 16.63 -14.89
CA ASN A 214 -9.16 17.87 -15.57
C ASN A 214 -10.47 18.47 -15.04
N GLN A 215 -11.20 17.77 -14.15
CA GLN A 215 -12.38 18.33 -13.49
C GLN A 215 -12.02 19.28 -12.34
N VAL A 216 -10.76 19.29 -11.88
CA VAL A 216 -10.30 20.16 -10.79
C VAL A 216 -10.38 21.63 -11.22
N PRO A 217 -11.12 22.48 -10.47
CA PRO A 217 -11.18 23.92 -10.72
C PRO A 217 -9.81 24.58 -10.62
N GLU A 218 -9.60 25.67 -11.36
CA GLU A 218 -8.29 26.36 -11.44
C GLU A 218 -7.77 26.76 -10.06
N GLU A 219 -8.65 27.25 -9.19
CA GLU A 219 -8.37 27.68 -7.83
C GLU A 219 -7.97 26.55 -6.86
N LEU A 220 -8.22 25.29 -7.23
CA LEU A 220 -7.86 24.10 -6.45
C LEU A 220 -6.70 23.31 -7.07
N LYS A 221 -6.20 23.70 -8.25
CA LYS A 221 -5.05 23.04 -8.88
C LYS A 221 -3.81 23.13 -8.01
N GLY A 222 -3.00 22.08 -8.03
CA GLY A 222 -1.73 21.99 -7.28
C GLY A 222 -1.89 21.66 -5.79
N ARG A 223 -3.11 21.63 -5.23
CA ARG A 223 -3.35 21.21 -3.83
C ARG A 223 -2.98 19.77 -3.53
N VAL A 224 -3.11 18.90 -4.55
CA VAL A 224 -2.81 17.47 -4.48
C VAL A 224 -2.23 17.04 -5.83
N GLU A 225 -1.23 16.15 -5.79
CA GLU A 225 -0.65 15.54 -6.99
C GLU A 225 -1.69 14.73 -7.80
N PRO A 226 -1.65 14.70 -9.14
CA PRO A 226 -2.65 14.01 -9.96
C PRO A 226 -2.88 12.53 -9.61
N ALA A 227 -1.81 11.80 -9.29
CA ALA A 227 -1.92 10.38 -8.91
C ALA A 227 -2.61 10.21 -7.55
N GLN A 228 -2.31 11.08 -6.58
CA GLN A 228 -2.96 11.09 -5.27
C GLN A 228 -4.42 11.54 -5.38
N LEU A 229 -4.71 12.56 -6.20
CA LEU A 229 -6.08 12.99 -6.50
C LEU A 229 -6.92 11.82 -7.05
N PHE A 230 -6.41 11.16 -8.08
CA PHE A 230 -7.12 10.03 -8.69
C PHE A 230 -7.30 8.87 -7.69
N HIS A 231 -6.29 8.60 -6.87
CA HIS A 231 -6.38 7.64 -5.77
C HIS A 231 -7.53 7.97 -4.79
N GLU A 232 -7.58 9.21 -4.32
CA GLU A 232 -8.60 9.67 -3.35
C GLU A 232 -10.00 9.67 -3.94
N VAL A 233 -10.15 10.02 -5.23
CA VAL A 233 -11.44 9.91 -5.93
C VAL A 233 -11.92 8.47 -6.01
N LEU A 234 -11.03 7.51 -6.30
CA LEU A 234 -11.40 6.09 -6.32
C LEU A 234 -11.85 5.59 -4.95
N GLU A 235 -11.24 6.08 -3.88
CA GLU A 235 -11.68 5.77 -2.52
C GLU A 235 -13.02 6.43 -2.18
N ASN A 236 -13.19 7.71 -2.53
CA ASN A 236 -14.45 8.42 -2.32
C ASN A 236 -15.60 7.70 -3.03
N ARG A 237 -15.37 7.22 -4.25
CA ARG A 237 -16.35 6.39 -4.99
C ARG A 237 -16.73 5.13 -4.23
N TRP A 238 -15.76 4.43 -3.65
CA TRP A 238 -16.04 3.24 -2.84
C TRP A 238 -16.84 3.61 -1.58
N TYR A 239 -16.42 4.63 -0.84
CA TYR A 239 -17.13 5.10 0.35
C TYR A 239 -18.59 5.51 0.07
N LEU A 240 -18.81 6.30 -0.99
CA LEU A 240 -20.15 6.68 -1.44
C LEU A 240 -20.96 5.46 -1.88
N GLY A 241 -20.30 4.49 -2.52
CA GLY A 241 -20.94 3.27 -2.96
C GLY A 241 -21.42 2.39 -1.81
N GLU A 242 -20.60 2.24 -0.77
CA GLU A 242 -20.98 1.55 0.48
C GLU A 242 -22.15 2.27 1.16
N LYS A 243 -22.05 3.61 1.29
CA LYS A 243 -23.08 4.42 1.95
C LYS A 243 -24.44 4.38 1.23
N LEU A 244 -24.44 4.33 -0.09
CA LEU A 244 -25.64 4.38 -0.93
C LEU A 244 -26.10 2.99 -1.41
N GLY A 245 -25.35 1.93 -1.10
CA GLY A 245 -25.64 0.55 -1.52
C GLY A 245 -25.57 0.33 -3.04
N ARG A 246 -24.92 1.22 -3.80
CA ARG A 246 -24.77 1.11 -5.26
C ARG A 246 -23.55 1.88 -5.76
N ASP A 247 -22.98 1.45 -6.87
CA ASP A 247 -21.93 2.22 -7.54
C ASP A 247 -22.46 3.58 -8.03
N VAL A 248 -21.80 4.65 -7.60
CA VAL A 248 -22.16 6.03 -7.96
C VAL A 248 -21.52 6.50 -9.28
N GLY A 249 -20.55 5.75 -9.79
CA GLY A 249 -19.78 6.14 -10.97
C GLY A 249 -18.66 7.14 -10.66
N LEU A 250 -17.74 7.29 -11.60
CA LEU A 250 -16.51 8.06 -11.41
C LEU A 250 -16.74 9.58 -11.41
N ASP A 251 -17.60 10.08 -12.30
CA ASP A 251 -17.86 11.53 -12.43
C ASP A 251 -18.55 12.08 -11.17
N PHE A 252 -19.55 11.36 -10.64
CA PHE A 252 -20.21 11.73 -9.39
C PHE A 252 -19.24 11.76 -8.20
N ALA A 253 -18.43 10.72 -8.05
CA ALA A 253 -17.44 10.65 -6.98
C ALA A 253 -16.37 11.74 -7.10
N THR A 254 -16.01 12.14 -8.32
CA THR A 254 -15.07 13.23 -8.59
C THR A 254 -15.65 14.56 -8.16
N ALA A 255 -16.88 14.87 -8.56
CA ALA A 255 -17.56 16.10 -8.17
C ALA A 255 -17.71 16.21 -6.65
N ASP A 256 -18.17 15.14 -6.00
CA ASP A 256 -18.33 15.08 -4.54
C ASP A 256 -16.99 15.28 -3.80
N TYR A 257 -15.92 14.66 -4.31
CA TYR A 257 -14.58 14.82 -3.74
C TYR A 257 -14.06 16.26 -3.89
N ILE A 258 -14.23 16.86 -5.07
CA ILE A 258 -13.81 18.24 -5.36
C ILE A 258 -14.56 19.24 -4.47
N GLU A 259 -15.84 19.00 -4.21
CA GLU A 259 -16.65 19.88 -3.37
C GLU A 259 -16.32 19.74 -1.87
N LYS A 260 -16.18 18.50 -1.39
CA LYS A 260 -16.18 18.23 0.06
C LYS A 260 -14.81 17.95 0.66
N VAL A 261 -13.86 17.49 -0.13
CA VAL A 261 -12.55 17.02 0.37
C VAL A 261 -11.42 17.90 -0.13
N LEU A 262 -11.31 18.11 -1.44
CA LEU A 262 -10.20 18.84 -2.06
C LEU A 262 -9.94 20.26 -1.48
N PRO A 263 -10.95 21.08 -1.11
CA PRO A 263 -10.71 22.42 -0.57
C PRO A 263 -9.93 22.43 0.74
N TYR A 264 -10.01 21.33 1.49
CA TYR A 264 -9.33 21.15 2.77
C TYR A 264 -8.00 20.42 2.63
N ARG A 265 -7.63 19.94 1.44
CA ARG A 265 -6.33 19.32 1.17
C ARG A 265 -5.28 20.41 0.94
N MET A 266 -4.12 20.23 1.55
CA MET A 266 -2.91 21.04 1.35
C MET A 266 -1.65 20.17 1.18
N ASP A 267 -1.83 18.87 0.90
CA ASP A 267 -0.74 17.92 0.68
C ASP A 267 -0.19 18.08 -0.76
N SER A 268 0.32 19.26 -1.09
CA SER A 268 1.05 19.47 -2.33
C SER A 268 2.44 18.85 -2.17
N GLY A 269 2.66 17.67 -2.76
CA GLY A 269 4.02 17.14 -2.98
C GLY A 269 4.87 18.06 -3.87
N VAL A 270 4.25 19.07 -4.49
CA VAL A 270 4.87 20.16 -5.21
C VAL A 270 5.48 21.16 -4.23
N VAL A 271 6.80 21.32 -4.27
CA VAL A 271 7.45 22.55 -3.80
C VAL A 271 6.91 23.67 -4.68
N ILE A 272 6.00 24.48 -4.16
CA ILE A 272 5.60 25.74 -4.79
C ILE A 272 6.87 26.60 -4.81
N LYS A 273 7.53 26.70 -5.97
CA LYS A 273 8.51 27.76 -6.19
C LYS A 273 7.74 29.07 -6.08
N LYS A 274 7.91 29.76 -4.95
CA LYS A 274 7.59 31.18 -4.84
C LYS A 274 8.44 31.98 -5.82
#